data_AF-I8TN61-F1
#
_entry.id   AF-I8TN61-F1
#
_cell.length_a   1.000
_cell.length_b   1.000
_cell.length_c   1.000
_cell.angle_alpha   90.00
_cell.angle_beta   90.00
_cell.angle_gamma   90.00
#
_symmetry.space_group_name_H-M   'P 1'
#
loop_
_entity.id
_entity.type
_entity.pdbx_description
1 polymer ?
#
loop_
_entity_poly.entity_id
_entity_poly.type
_entity_poly.pdbx_seq_one_letter_code
_entity_poly.pdbx_strand_id
1 'polypeptide(L)'
;MNLWNRLDRRFPHIKCTLISNEYAGDELLSSELLMITRLMWQRRIRSMTLDHDIVPILVFSLMGTQHVRILQAHFDGSTLIRLKSKTLDLTTRDDEALDLLGQWYCSDPVGNTMWDEPVRTGTV
;
A
#
# COMPACT_ATOMS: atom_id res chain seq x y z
N MET A 1 8.98 -10.94 3.21
CA MET A 1 8.68 -9.96 4.29
C MET A 1 8.79 -10.67 5.63
N ASN A 2 9.90 -10.49 6.33
CA ASN A 2 10.06 -10.94 7.71
C ASN A 2 9.15 -10.07 8.63
N LEU A 3 8.52 -10.72 9.61
CA LEU A 3 7.56 -10.10 10.56
C LEU A 3 8.11 -8.81 11.21
N TRP A 4 9.43 -8.73 11.36
CA TRP A 4 10.19 -7.63 11.95
C TRP A 4 10.06 -6.31 11.19
N ASN A 5 9.95 -6.30 9.85
CA ASN A 5 9.82 -5.05 9.09
C ASN A 5 8.50 -4.32 9.36
N ARG A 6 7.44 -5.02 9.81
CA ARG A 6 6.18 -4.36 10.24
C ARG A 6 6.35 -3.60 11.56
N LEU A 7 7.44 -3.81 12.29
CA LEU A 7 7.69 -3.20 13.60
C LEU A 7 8.82 -2.15 13.54
N ASP A 8 9.50 -1.99 12.41
CA ASP A 8 10.44 -0.88 12.26
C ASP A 8 9.67 0.44 12.38
N ARG A 9 10.15 1.27 13.30
CA ARG A 9 9.55 2.54 13.66
C ARG A 9 10.03 3.67 12.73
N ARG A 10 11.13 3.46 12.01
CA ARG A 10 11.72 4.45 11.09
C ARG A 10 10.95 4.59 9.78
N PHE A 11 10.10 3.61 9.46
CA PHE A 11 9.34 3.59 8.22
C PHE A 11 7.87 3.24 8.53
N PRO A 12 6.91 4.13 8.22
CA PRO A 12 5.51 3.84 8.46
C PRO A 12 4.91 2.89 7.41
N HIS A 13 5.62 2.66 6.29
CA HIS A 13 5.18 1.88 5.14
C HIS A 13 4.80 0.45 5.50
N ILE A 14 3.73 -0.06 4.89
CA ILE A 14 3.31 -1.45 5.01
C ILE A 14 3.21 -2.06 3.62
N LYS A 15 3.83 -3.23 3.44
CA LYS A 15 3.55 -4.13 2.32
C LYS A 15 2.59 -5.22 2.78
N CYS A 16 1.61 -5.59 1.97
CA CYS A 16 0.77 -6.75 2.25
C CYS A 16 0.31 -7.46 1.00
N THR A 17 -0.01 -8.74 1.16
CA THR A 17 -0.64 -9.55 0.13
C THR A 17 -2.09 -9.80 0.56
N LEU A 18 -3.04 -9.45 -0.30
CA LEU A 18 -4.44 -9.78 -0.15
C LEU A 18 -4.76 -10.93 -1.10
N ILE A 19 -5.32 -12.01 -0.58
CA ILE A 19 -5.77 -13.14 -1.39
C ILE A 19 -7.28 -13.19 -1.24
N SER A 20 -8.00 -13.05 -2.34
CA SER A 20 -9.46 -13.19 -2.36
C SER A 20 -9.91 -13.96 -3.60
N ASN A 21 -11.08 -14.60 -3.51
CA ASN A 21 -11.70 -15.29 -4.63
C ASN A 21 -12.65 -14.36 -5.42
N GLU A 22 -12.39 -13.06 -5.40
CA GLU A 22 -13.20 -12.07 -6.09
C GLU A 22 -12.85 -12.00 -7.58
N TYR A 23 -13.79 -11.52 -8.40
CA TYR A 23 -13.58 -11.36 -9.83
C TYR A 23 -12.63 -10.21 -10.12
N ALA A 24 -11.65 -10.47 -11.00
CA ALA A 24 -10.63 -9.50 -11.40
C ALA A 24 -11.17 -8.48 -12.42
N GLY A 25 -12.08 -7.60 -12.00
CA GLY A 25 -12.55 -6.46 -12.79
C GLY A 25 -11.59 -5.28 -12.75
N ASP A 26 -11.80 -4.26 -13.59
CA ASP A 26 -10.94 -3.06 -13.53
C ASP A 26 -11.20 -2.23 -12.27
N GLU A 27 -12.41 -2.25 -11.75
CA GLU A 27 -12.77 -1.52 -10.53
C GLU A 27 -11.98 -1.98 -9.30
N LEU A 28 -11.83 -1.07 -8.32
CA LEU A 28 -11.25 -1.38 -7.03
C LEU A 28 -12.22 -2.22 -6.20
N LEU A 29 -11.73 -3.30 -5.60
CA LEU A 29 -12.54 -4.18 -4.78
C LEU A 29 -12.79 -3.57 -3.39
N SER A 30 -13.96 -3.86 -2.83
CA SER A 30 -14.30 -3.45 -1.46
C SER A 30 -13.34 -4.05 -0.44
N SER A 31 -12.86 -5.28 -0.67
CA SER A 31 -11.88 -5.97 0.16
C SER A 31 -10.52 -5.28 0.14
N GLU A 32 -10.06 -4.82 -1.03
CA GLU A 32 -8.83 -4.04 -1.22
C GLU A 32 -8.90 -2.75 -0.41
N LEU A 33 -10.00 -1.99 -0.56
CA LEU A 33 -10.21 -0.74 0.15
C LEU A 33 -10.30 -0.93 1.66
N LEU A 34 -11.02 -1.97 2.10
CA LEU A 34 -11.16 -2.31 3.51
C LEU A 34 -9.80 -2.69 4.12
N MET A 35 -9.00 -3.49 3.40
CA MET A 35 -7.67 -3.89 3.86
C MET A 35 -6.75 -2.67 3.99
N ILE A 36 -6.72 -1.81 2.97
CA ILE A 36 -5.92 -0.58 2.95
C ILE A 36 -6.27 0.29 4.17
N THR A 37 -7.55 0.62 4.33
CA THR A 37 -8.01 1.51 5.41
C THR A 37 -7.81 0.90 6.80
N ARG A 38 -8.04 -0.41 6.94
CA ARG A 38 -7.81 -1.14 8.19
C ARG A 38 -6.34 -1.13 8.60
N LEU A 39 -5.42 -1.34 7.65
CA LEU A 39 -3.99 -1.34 7.91
C LEU A 39 -3.47 0.05 8.24
N MET A 40 -3.92 1.09 7.53
CA MET A 40 -3.60 2.48 7.85
C MET A 40 -4.03 2.84 9.27
N TRP A 41 -5.29 2.54 9.61
CA TRP A 41 -5.85 2.79 10.94
C TRP A 41 -5.09 2.04 12.04
N GLN A 42 -4.86 0.75 11.84
CA GLN A 42 -4.15 -0.09 12.81
C GLN A 42 -2.71 0.37 13.01
N ARG A 43 -2.02 0.76 11.92
CA ARG A 43 -0.68 1.33 12.01
C ARG A 43 -0.75 2.60 12.82
N ARG A 44 -1.57 3.59 12.43
CA ARG A 44 -1.70 4.88 13.10
C ARG A 44 -1.98 4.77 14.60
N ILE A 45 -2.93 3.93 15.02
CA ILE A 45 -3.21 3.70 16.45
C ILE A 45 -1.99 3.14 17.19
N ARG A 46 -1.37 2.08 16.65
CA ARG A 46 -0.20 1.44 17.29
C ARG A 46 1.07 2.29 17.21
N SER A 47 1.05 3.25 16.30
CA SER A 47 2.09 4.18 15.90
C SER A 47 1.91 5.56 16.52
N MET A 48 1.10 5.71 17.57
CA MET A 48 0.93 6.98 18.32
C MET A 48 2.25 7.63 18.83
N THR A 49 3.39 7.01 18.56
CA THR A 49 4.74 7.45 18.93
C THR A 49 5.71 7.45 17.73
N LEU A 50 5.23 7.32 16.48
CA LEU A 50 6.06 7.56 15.29
C LEU A 50 5.91 9.01 14.86
N ASP A 51 7.00 9.63 14.44
CA ASP A 51 7.04 11.00 13.90
C ASP A 51 6.46 11.08 12.46
N HIS A 52 5.64 10.09 12.08
CA HIS A 52 5.10 9.92 10.75
C HIS A 52 3.58 10.01 10.76
N ASP A 53 3.03 10.89 9.92
CA ASP A 53 1.59 11.09 9.79
C ASP A 53 0.99 10.40 8.57
N ILE A 54 1.83 10.12 7.55
CA ILE A 54 1.41 9.40 6.36
C ILE A 54 1.81 7.93 6.52
N VAL A 55 0.85 7.04 6.27
CA VAL A 55 1.07 5.58 6.26
C VAL A 55 0.85 5.04 4.85
N PRO A 56 1.91 4.91 4.04
CA PRO A 56 1.80 4.30 2.71
C PRO A 56 1.58 2.80 2.81
N ILE A 57 0.64 2.29 2.01
CA ILE A 57 0.33 0.87 1.89
C ILE A 57 0.59 0.42 0.45
N LEU A 58 1.39 -0.63 0.31
CA LEU A 58 1.57 -1.36 -0.95
C LEU A 58 0.86 -2.71 -0.84
N VAL A 59 -0.15 -2.93 -1.67
CA VAL A 59 -0.94 -4.17 -1.69
C VAL A 59 -0.65 -4.95 -2.97
N PHE A 60 -0.35 -6.23 -2.81
CA PHE A 60 -0.42 -7.23 -3.87
C PHE A 60 -1.78 -7.91 -3.75
N SER A 61 -2.72 -7.53 -4.61
CA SER A 61 -4.08 -8.07 -4.59
C SER A 61 -4.17 -9.24 -5.57
N LEU A 62 -4.22 -10.45 -5.03
CA LEU A 62 -4.37 -11.70 -5.76
C LEU A 62 -5.85 -12.08 -5.75
N MET A 63 -6.42 -12.19 -6.94
CA MET A 63 -7.87 -12.30 -7.17
C MET A 63 -8.18 -13.50 -8.05
N GLY A 64 -9.22 -14.23 -7.69
CA GLY A 64 -9.72 -15.38 -8.45
C GLY A 64 -8.63 -16.44 -8.64
N THR A 65 -8.57 -17.01 -9.84
CA THR A 65 -7.70 -18.17 -10.12
C THR A 65 -6.22 -17.84 -10.18
N GLN A 66 -5.81 -16.65 -10.63
CA GLN A 66 -4.40 -16.28 -10.79
C GLN A 66 -4.16 -14.82 -11.25
N HIS A 67 -5.09 -13.91 -10.97
CA HIS A 67 -4.91 -12.51 -11.36
C HIS A 67 -4.26 -11.73 -10.22
N VAL A 68 -3.33 -10.82 -10.55
CA VAL A 68 -2.70 -9.97 -9.56
C VAL A 68 -2.61 -8.53 -10.02
N ARG A 69 -2.85 -7.59 -9.10
CA ARG A 69 -2.55 -6.18 -9.33
C ARG A 69 -1.83 -5.59 -8.12
N ILE A 70 -1.08 -4.52 -8.38
CA ILE A 70 -0.39 -3.75 -7.36
C ILE A 70 -1.20 -2.50 -7.07
N LEU A 71 -1.48 -2.28 -5.79
CA LEU A 71 -2.11 -1.05 -5.31
C LEU A 71 -1.12 -0.29 -4.44
N GLN A 72 -1.05 1.02 -4.65
CA GLN A 72 -0.43 1.94 -3.71
C GLN A 72 -1.50 2.85 -3.15
N ALA A 73 -1.50 3.05 -1.84
CA ALA A 73 -2.43 3.96 -1.22
C ALA A 73 -1.80 4.69 -0.04
N HIS A 74 -2.18 5.95 0.14
CA HIS A 74 -1.90 6.71 1.36
C HIS A 74 -3.01 7.73 1.59
N PHE A 75 -3.16 8.17 2.84
CA PHE A 75 -4.05 9.24 3.22
C PHE A 75 -3.23 10.50 3.48
N ASP A 76 -3.57 11.61 2.81
CA ASP A 76 -2.83 12.87 2.89
C ASP A 76 -3.35 13.82 3.99
N GLY A 77 -4.33 13.37 4.78
CA GLY A 77 -5.04 14.21 5.76
C GLY A 77 -6.44 14.64 5.31
N SER A 78 -6.71 14.59 4.00
CA SER A 78 -7.98 14.98 3.39
C SER A 78 -8.62 13.87 2.56
N THR A 79 -7.83 13.19 1.72
CA THR A 79 -8.30 12.21 0.76
C THR A 79 -7.44 10.96 0.75
N LEU A 80 -8.07 9.84 0.40
CA LEU A 80 -7.36 8.57 0.21
C LEU A 80 -6.88 8.49 -1.25
N ILE A 81 -5.60 8.82 -1.43
CA ILE A 81 -4.91 8.70 -2.72
C ILE A 81 -4.66 7.23 -3.00
N ARG A 82 -5.02 6.77 -4.20
CA ARG A 82 -4.92 5.38 -4.64
C ARG A 82 -4.40 5.32 -6.06
N LEU A 83 -3.37 4.50 -6.27
CA LEU A 83 -2.84 4.13 -7.58
C LEU A 83 -2.99 2.62 -7.75
N LYS A 84 -3.34 2.20 -8.96
CA LYS A 84 -3.59 0.81 -9.33
C LYS A 84 -2.82 0.50 -10.60
N SER A 85 -2.08 -0.62 -10.61
CA SER A 85 -1.50 -1.14 -11.85
C SER A 85 -2.58 -1.70 -12.78
N LYS A 86 -2.18 -2.09 -14.00
CA LYS A 86 -3.00 -3.06 -14.74
C LYS A 86 -3.05 -4.38 -13.98
N THR A 87 -4.14 -5.11 -14.14
CA THR A 87 -4.24 -6.50 -13.67
C THR A 87 -3.37 -7.37 -14.55
N LEU A 88 -2.46 -8.10 -13.92
CA LEU A 88 -1.60 -9.10 -14.54
C LEU A 88 -2.33 -10.44 -14.47
N ASP A 89 -2.44 -11.11 -15.61
CA ASP A 89 -2.99 -12.46 -15.71
C ASP A 89 -1.85 -13.48 -15.62
N LEU A 90 -1.78 -14.20 -14.50
CA LEU A 90 -0.78 -15.24 -14.27
C LEU A 90 -1.39 -16.65 -14.39
N THR A 91 -2.49 -16.81 -15.13
CA THR A 91 -3.08 -18.14 -15.40
C THR A 91 -2.13 -19.01 -16.21
N THR A 92 -1.23 -18.38 -16.95
CA THR A 92 -0.05 -18.99 -17.56
C THR A 92 1.20 -18.35 -16.99
N ARG A 93 2.34 -19.04 -17.12
CA ARG A 93 3.62 -18.52 -16.65
C ARG A 93 4.00 -17.28 -17.45
N ASP A 94 4.19 -16.17 -16.73
CA ASP A 94 4.69 -14.90 -17.26
C ASP A 94 5.86 -14.44 -16.38
N ASP A 95 7.07 -14.68 -16.87
CA ASP A 95 8.30 -14.38 -16.12
C ASP A 95 8.51 -12.85 -15.97
N GLU A 96 8.10 -12.04 -16.96
CA GLU A 96 8.22 -10.58 -16.89
C GLU A 96 7.28 -10.00 -15.83
N ALA A 97 6.04 -10.49 -15.76
CA ALA A 97 5.09 -10.11 -14.73
C ALA A 97 5.58 -10.53 -13.33
N LEU A 98 6.17 -11.72 -13.20
CA LEU A 98 6.77 -12.18 -11.94
C LEU A 98 7.98 -11.33 -11.52
N ASP A 99 8.85 -10.97 -12.46
CA ASP A 99 9.99 -10.08 -12.20
C ASP A 99 9.52 -8.70 -11.76
N LEU A 100 8.51 -8.13 -12.42
CA LEU A 100 7.88 -6.87 -12.02
C LEU A 100 7.34 -6.96 -10.58
N LEU A 101 6.58 -8.01 -10.26
CA LEU A 101 6.05 -8.22 -8.91
C LEU A 101 7.18 -8.34 -7.89
N GLY A 102 8.25 -9.06 -8.23
CA GLY A 102 9.46 -9.19 -7.41
C GLY A 102 10.14 -7.85 -7.15
N GLN A 103 10.32 -7.02 -8.18
CA GLN A 103 10.90 -5.68 -8.07
C GLN A 103 10.09 -4.79 -7.12
N TRP A 104 8.77 -4.78 -7.24
CA TRP A 104 7.89 -4.04 -6.33
C TRP A 104 7.89 -4.61 -4.91
N TYR A 105 7.98 -5.93 -4.76
CA TYR A 105 7.99 -6.57 -3.45
C TYR A 105 9.28 -6.28 -2.69
N CYS A 106 10.41 -6.24 -3.41
CA CYS A 106 11.74 -5.99 -2.86
C CYS A 106 12.15 -4.52 -2.85
N SER A 107 11.31 -3.60 -3.35
CA SER A 107 11.62 -2.17 -3.37
C SER A 107 11.78 -1.56 -1.98
N ASP A 108 12.57 -0.50 -1.88
CA ASP A 108 12.68 0.30 -0.67
C ASP A 108 11.48 1.24 -0.48
N PRO A 109 11.13 1.59 0.77
CA PRO A 109 10.16 2.64 1.04
C PRO A 109 10.64 4.00 0.49
N VAL A 110 9.72 4.75 -0.12
CA VAL A 110 10.00 6.07 -0.70
C VAL A 110 8.95 7.10 -0.27
N GLY A 111 9.26 8.38 -0.49
CA GLY A 111 8.39 9.52 -0.16
C GLY A 111 8.62 10.07 1.25
N ASN A 112 8.34 11.37 1.45
CA ASN A 112 8.32 11.97 2.78
C ASN A 112 7.02 11.58 3.49
N THR A 113 7.15 10.92 4.64
CA THR A 113 6.02 10.49 5.48
C THR A 113 5.95 11.24 6.80
N MET A 114 6.88 12.17 7.03
CA MET A 114 6.84 13.12 8.14
C MET A 114 5.78 14.17 7.85
N TRP A 115 5.22 14.73 8.92
CA TRP A 115 4.47 15.97 8.81
C TRP A 115 5.45 17.13 8.78
N ASP A 116 5.59 17.76 7.62
CA ASP A 116 6.11 19.12 7.60
C ASP A 116 4.98 19.98 8.17
N GLU A 117 5.22 20.69 9.29
CA GLU A 117 4.30 21.75 9.71
C GLU A 117 3.94 22.55 8.46
N PRO A 118 2.64 22.80 8.16
CA PRO A 118 2.33 23.75 7.10
C PRO A 118 3.10 25.00 7.48
N VAL A 119 4.02 25.44 6.60
CA VAL A 119 4.69 26.72 6.75
C VAL A 119 3.58 27.68 7.09
N ARG A 120 3.55 28.15 8.34
CA ARG A 120 2.66 29.24 8.72
C ARG A 120 3.17 30.39 7.88
N THR A 121 2.62 30.54 6.69
CA THR A 121 2.61 31.81 5.96
C THR A 121 1.85 32.75 6.89
N GLY A 122 2.59 33.28 7.85
CA GLY A 122 2.21 34.47 8.55
C GLY A 122 2.05 35.57 7.53
N THR A 123 1.16 36.52 7.86
CA THR A 123 0.87 37.76 7.15
C THR A 123 0.07 37.56 5.85
N VAL A 124 -1.10 38.17 5.68
CA VAL A 124 -1.58 39.50 6.12
C VAL A 124 -3.00 39.44 6.67
#